data_AF-A0A6A4Z4L2-F1
#
_entry.id   AF-A0A6A4Z4L2-F1
#
_cell.length_a   1.000
_cell.length_b   1.000
_cell.length_c   1.000
_cell.angle_alpha   90.00
_cell.angle_beta   90.00
_cell.angle_gamma   90.00
#
_symmetry.space_group_name_H-M   'P 1'
#
loop_
_entity.id
_entity.type
_entity.pdbx_description
1 polymer ?
#
loop_
_entity_poly.entity_id
_entity_poly.type
_entity_poly.pdbx_seq_one_letter_code
_entity_poly.pdbx_strand_id
1 'polypeptide(L)'
;NDFWWPHFNTTGVQTFLGDLYNAKLVTGANGSLDLFAPGAVVVKEYAQGTAFVSMRPATARALLLNRLQPVQAIRLIRSISFFDNMRTLPPPCWFDFNRMYEMAHTARHQSVCNQRRVANAAFYLEVLLRNVQLNDLTTSTYYPEVQSAIFEAIEATPEGTQYIQNILRHAWPSVPDEASLWASHGLVFYQNLMQNLYQEGIQDTIAIVNALGMRQTITINSIPYVNRPKAAWTTQYAFAGFWNDLDSAAQTGSSLIRSASNAFETMGNDWDMYYDGPAGTEASAIIRANLGPLTVVDIFLVQPPPSLVALVEHFRDALYAAAVAKPAGYASLTEPAIDATPSAWIQPNAVYYGGNPMCYFGNPLPYVQLPFSYYDDCGVQAQQTIALARDSVLFAMLATGIQSTQSLSSVCGLCSARTLSPCLQTLQPAFSVFHDLMTPSLPSLANPIQQATQAILPLDIGFIQWATINGTDQVLTQPMVSSPYVDPWSFVGWMT
;
A
#
# COMPACT_ATOMS: atom_id res chain seq x y z
N ASN A 1 -32.80 -8.29 -22.34
CA ASN A 1 -31.35 -8.39 -22.06
C ASN A 1 -30.95 -9.85 -22.20
N ASP A 2 -29.67 -10.11 -22.44
CA ASP A 2 -29.16 -11.47 -22.72
C ASP A 2 -29.17 -12.38 -21.48
N PHE A 3 -29.42 -11.81 -20.29
CA PHE A 3 -29.59 -12.54 -19.04
C PHE A 3 -30.98 -13.15 -18.87
N TRP A 4 -31.98 -12.73 -19.66
CA TRP A 4 -33.39 -13.08 -19.49
C TRP A 4 -33.92 -12.76 -18.07
N TRP A 5 -33.39 -11.70 -17.47
CA TRP A 5 -33.81 -11.18 -16.17
C TRP A 5 -34.71 -9.96 -16.40
N PRO A 6 -36.01 -10.01 -16.05
CA PRO A 6 -36.92 -8.86 -16.18
C PRO A 6 -36.33 -7.59 -15.55
N HIS A 7 -36.46 -6.47 -16.27
CA HIS A 7 -35.99 -5.14 -15.84
C HIS A 7 -34.48 -4.99 -15.60
N PHE A 8 -33.67 -6.01 -15.86
CA PHE A 8 -32.22 -5.88 -15.78
C PHE A 8 -31.72 -4.90 -16.85
N ASN A 9 -31.03 -3.85 -16.38
CA ASN A 9 -30.43 -2.79 -17.16
C ASN A 9 -28.99 -2.55 -16.71
N THR A 10 -28.20 -1.94 -17.60
CA THR A 10 -26.78 -1.68 -17.36
C THR A 10 -26.55 -0.55 -16.36
N THR A 11 -27.44 0.44 -16.30
CA THR A 11 -27.28 1.64 -15.46
C THR A 11 -27.71 1.44 -14.01
N GLY A 12 -28.60 0.48 -13.74
CA GLY A 12 -29.17 0.23 -12.42
C GLY A 12 -28.75 -1.13 -11.87
N VAL A 13 -29.43 -2.20 -12.29
CA VAL A 13 -29.25 -3.54 -11.69
C VAL A 13 -27.83 -4.05 -11.85
N GLN A 14 -27.25 -3.92 -13.04
CA GLN A 14 -25.86 -4.33 -13.27
C GLN A 14 -24.88 -3.53 -12.41
N THR A 15 -25.05 -2.22 -12.33
CA THR A 15 -24.20 -1.34 -11.52
C THR A 15 -24.29 -1.68 -10.04
N PHE A 16 -25.52 -1.88 -9.53
CA PHE A 16 -25.76 -2.28 -8.14
C PHE A 16 -25.09 -3.61 -7.80
N LEU A 17 -25.21 -4.63 -8.65
CA LEU A 17 -24.54 -5.90 -8.42
C LEU A 17 -23.02 -5.73 -8.39
N GLY A 18 -22.45 -4.95 -9.34
CA GLY A 18 -21.02 -4.65 -9.33
C GLY A 18 -20.56 -3.98 -8.04
N ASP A 19 -21.30 -2.95 -7.60
CA ASP A 19 -21.01 -2.24 -6.36
C ASP A 19 -21.12 -3.11 -5.12
N LEU A 20 -22.20 -3.90 -5.01
CA LEU A 20 -22.44 -4.75 -3.86
C LEU A 20 -21.35 -5.83 -3.72
N TYR A 21 -21.02 -6.50 -4.83
CA TYR A 21 -19.93 -7.48 -4.82
C TYR A 21 -18.60 -6.82 -4.51
N ASN A 22 -18.28 -5.66 -5.11
CA ASN A 22 -17.05 -4.95 -4.78
C ASN A 22 -17.00 -4.52 -3.30
N ALA A 23 -18.12 -4.06 -2.72
CA ALA A 23 -18.21 -3.66 -1.33
C ALA A 23 -18.00 -4.84 -0.35
N LYS A 24 -18.42 -6.06 -0.71
CA LYS A 24 -18.18 -7.27 0.11
C LYS A 24 -16.78 -7.86 -0.14
N LEU A 25 -16.29 -7.85 -1.38
CA LEU A 25 -14.96 -8.37 -1.70
C LEU A 25 -13.83 -7.51 -1.12
N VAL A 26 -14.06 -6.20 -0.88
CA VAL A 26 -13.04 -5.32 -0.28
C VAL A 26 -12.68 -5.72 1.16
N THR A 27 -13.61 -6.35 1.88
CA THR A 27 -13.39 -6.86 3.24
C THR A 27 -13.03 -8.35 3.26
N GLY A 28 -12.80 -8.97 2.08
CA GLY A 28 -12.41 -10.36 1.97
C GLY A 28 -13.55 -11.37 2.15
N ALA A 29 -14.81 -10.93 2.00
CA ALA A 29 -15.97 -11.80 2.10
C ALA A 29 -15.87 -13.01 1.15
N ASN A 30 -16.27 -14.18 1.65
CA ASN A 30 -16.32 -15.42 0.89
C ASN A 30 -17.63 -16.17 1.15
N GLY A 31 -17.96 -17.13 0.27
CA GLY A 31 -19.17 -17.93 0.39
C GLY A 31 -20.43 -17.32 -0.23
N SER A 32 -21.58 -17.68 0.31
CA SER A 32 -22.89 -17.26 -0.23
C SER A 32 -23.31 -15.90 0.31
N LEU A 33 -23.76 -15.02 -0.60
CA LEU A 33 -24.35 -13.73 -0.27
C LEU A 33 -25.84 -13.76 -0.63
N ASP A 34 -26.70 -13.54 0.36
CA ASP A 34 -28.12 -13.29 0.13
C ASP A 34 -28.33 -11.80 -0.26
N LEU A 35 -28.84 -11.57 -1.47
CA LEU A 35 -29.11 -10.23 -2.00
C LEU A 35 -30.23 -9.50 -1.25
N PHE A 36 -31.03 -10.21 -0.45
CA PHE A 36 -32.09 -9.66 0.38
C PHE A 36 -31.70 -9.52 1.85
N ALA A 37 -30.47 -9.89 2.22
CA ALA A 37 -30.00 -9.71 3.58
C ALA A 37 -29.92 -8.23 3.96
N PRO A 38 -30.13 -7.86 5.25
CA PRO A 38 -30.02 -6.47 5.70
C PRO A 38 -28.67 -5.79 5.40
N GLY A 39 -27.60 -6.57 5.29
CA GLY A 39 -26.25 -6.09 4.94
C GLY A 39 -25.98 -6.01 3.43
N ALA A 40 -26.94 -6.35 2.56
CA ALA A 40 -26.82 -6.29 1.10
C ALA A 40 -27.22 -4.91 0.56
N VAL A 41 -26.65 -3.85 1.14
CA VAL A 41 -27.01 -2.45 0.86
C VAL A 41 -25.81 -1.72 0.27
N VAL A 42 -26.07 -0.90 -0.74
CA VAL A 42 -25.12 0.08 -1.27
C VAL A 42 -25.81 1.43 -1.28
N VAL A 43 -25.16 2.43 -0.68
CA VAL A 43 -25.67 3.81 -0.64
C VAL A 43 -25.27 4.51 -1.93
N LYS A 44 -26.10 4.37 -2.96
CA LYS A 44 -25.93 5.02 -4.27
C LYS A 44 -27.28 5.12 -4.97
N GLU A 45 -27.47 6.18 -5.76
CA GLU A 45 -28.66 6.34 -6.61
C GLU A 45 -28.47 5.59 -7.93
N TYR A 46 -29.38 4.68 -8.26
CA TYR A 46 -29.35 3.83 -9.46
C TYR A 46 -30.49 4.12 -10.44
N ALA A 47 -31.44 4.97 -10.06
CA ALA A 47 -32.56 5.36 -10.93
C ALA A 47 -32.12 6.29 -12.06
N GLN A 48 -30.99 7.00 -11.90
CA GLN A 48 -30.42 7.87 -12.92
C GLN A 48 -29.35 7.14 -13.73
N GLY A 49 -29.36 7.31 -15.06
CA GLY A 49 -28.46 6.63 -16.01
C GLY A 49 -26.97 6.97 -15.90
N THR A 50 -26.54 7.60 -14.81
CA THR A 50 -25.19 8.14 -14.57
C THR A 50 -24.41 7.36 -13.51
N ALA A 51 -24.98 6.30 -12.93
CA ALA A 51 -24.30 5.49 -11.92
C ALA A 51 -23.23 4.59 -12.57
N PHE A 52 -22.00 4.69 -12.06
CA PHE A 52 -20.86 3.84 -12.43
C PHE A 52 -20.52 2.86 -11.31
N VAL A 53 -20.02 1.68 -11.68
CA VAL A 53 -19.53 0.69 -10.72
C VAL A 53 -18.29 1.25 -10.03
N SER A 54 -18.32 1.26 -8.70
CA SER A 54 -17.19 1.58 -7.83
C SER A 54 -16.12 0.49 -7.99
N MET A 55 -14.96 0.85 -8.52
CA MET A 55 -13.83 -0.06 -8.70
C MET A 55 -13.04 -0.24 -7.39
N ARG A 56 -12.13 -1.21 -7.37
CA ARG A 56 -11.24 -1.46 -6.22
C ARG A 56 -9.77 -1.26 -6.62
N PRO A 57 -9.29 0.00 -6.68
CA PRO A 57 -7.98 0.34 -7.23
C PRO A 57 -6.79 -0.30 -6.51
N ALA A 58 -6.94 -0.59 -5.22
CA ALA A 58 -5.89 -1.18 -4.42
C ALA A 58 -5.83 -2.72 -4.49
N THR A 59 -6.84 -3.41 -5.05
CA THR A 59 -6.94 -4.87 -4.91
C THR A 59 -5.78 -5.63 -5.55
N ALA A 60 -5.37 -5.28 -6.76
CA ALA A 60 -4.24 -5.92 -7.43
C ALA A 60 -2.98 -5.86 -6.57
N ARG A 61 -2.68 -4.68 -6.02
CA ARG A 61 -1.57 -4.43 -5.10
C ARG A 61 -1.73 -5.17 -3.78
N ALA A 62 -2.93 -5.15 -3.22
CA ALA A 62 -3.22 -5.84 -1.97
C ALA A 62 -2.95 -7.34 -2.06
N LEU A 63 -3.17 -7.95 -3.23
CA LEU A 63 -2.87 -9.35 -3.50
C LEU A 63 -1.37 -9.58 -3.75
N LEU A 64 -0.76 -8.79 -4.64
CA LEU A 64 0.62 -9.02 -5.11
C LEU A 64 1.70 -8.58 -4.10
N LEU A 65 1.42 -7.58 -3.26
CA LEU A 65 2.30 -7.11 -2.20
C LEU A 65 2.07 -7.79 -0.85
N ASN A 66 1.12 -8.74 -0.79
CA ASN A 66 0.93 -9.57 0.38
C ASN A 66 2.10 -10.54 0.57
N ARG A 67 2.20 -11.14 1.76
CA ARG A 67 3.09 -12.27 2.01
C ARG A 67 2.55 -13.51 1.32
N LEU A 68 3.12 -13.84 0.17
CA LEU A 68 2.79 -15.03 -0.60
C LEU A 68 3.48 -16.25 0.00
N GLN A 69 2.80 -17.39 -0.05
CA GLN A 69 3.42 -18.67 0.27
C GLN A 69 4.46 -19.03 -0.80
N PRO A 70 5.58 -19.69 -0.44
CA PRO A 70 6.64 -20.05 -1.39
C PRO A 70 6.12 -20.73 -2.67
N VAL A 71 5.19 -21.69 -2.53
CA VAL A 71 4.57 -22.39 -3.68
C VAL A 71 3.85 -21.44 -4.63
N GLN A 72 3.18 -20.40 -4.11
CA GLN A 72 2.48 -19.41 -4.93
C GLN A 72 3.49 -18.49 -5.63
N ALA A 73 4.51 -18.02 -4.90
CA ALA A 73 5.56 -17.17 -5.44
C ALA A 73 6.35 -17.85 -6.57
N ILE A 74 6.77 -19.11 -6.36
CA ILE A 74 7.49 -19.91 -7.37
C ILE A 74 6.65 -20.04 -8.66
N ARG A 75 5.35 -20.31 -8.53
CA ARG A 75 4.45 -20.39 -9.70
C ARG A 75 4.37 -19.06 -10.44
N LEU A 76 4.30 -17.94 -9.72
CA LEU A 76 4.26 -16.61 -10.33
C LEU A 76 5.56 -16.28 -11.06
N ILE A 77 6.71 -16.46 -10.41
CA ILE A 77 8.03 -16.20 -11.00
C ILE A 77 8.21 -17.02 -12.28
N ARG A 78 7.88 -18.32 -12.25
CA ARG A 78 7.98 -19.23 -13.42
C ARG A 78 6.95 -18.94 -14.52
N SER A 79 5.92 -18.14 -14.25
CA SER A 79 4.85 -17.83 -15.21
C SER A 79 5.13 -16.62 -16.09
N ILE A 80 6.18 -15.86 -15.79
CA ILE A 80 6.56 -14.65 -16.53
C ILE A 80 8.03 -14.72 -16.97
N SER A 81 8.41 -13.88 -17.93
CA SER A 81 9.78 -13.84 -18.44
C SER A 81 10.78 -13.34 -17.38
N PHE A 82 12.06 -13.65 -17.53
CA PHE A 82 13.15 -13.09 -16.74
C PHE A 82 13.17 -11.56 -16.86
N PHE A 83 12.90 -11.03 -18.05
CA PHE A 83 12.80 -9.59 -18.30
C PHE A 83 11.70 -8.92 -17.46
N ASP A 84 10.51 -9.52 -17.36
CA ASP A 84 9.41 -8.98 -16.56
C ASP A 84 9.63 -9.18 -15.05
N ASN A 85 10.20 -10.32 -14.64
CA ASN A 85 10.60 -10.54 -13.25
C ASN A 85 11.59 -9.45 -12.78
N MET A 86 12.61 -9.14 -13.61
CA MET A 86 13.63 -8.14 -13.32
C MET A 86 13.04 -6.77 -12.96
N ARG A 87 11.91 -6.41 -13.59
CA ARG A 87 11.24 -5.12 -13.44
C ARG A 87 10.47 -4.95 -12.14
N THR A 88 10.20 -6.04 -11.43
CA THR A 88 9.42 -6.01 -10.20
C THR A 88 10.21 -6.56 -9.01
N LEU A 89 11.47 -6.92 -9.21
CA LEU A 89 12.33 -7.46 -8.16
C LEU A 89 12.69 -6.38 -7.13
N PRO A 90 12.55 -6.63 -5.81
CA PRO A 90 13.00 -5.68 -4.79
C PRO A 90 14.54 -5.66 -4.73
N PRO A 91 15.19 -4.65 -4.13
CA PRO A 91 16.65 -4.59 -4.06
C PRO A 91 17.20 -5.87 -3.40
N PRO A 92 18.02 -6.70 -4.09
CA PRO A 92 18.57 -7.88 -3.47
C PRO A 92 19.40 -7.52 -2.23
N CYS A 93 19.12 -8.18 -1.12
CA CYS A 93 20.02 -8.14 0.04
C CYS A 93 21.16 -9.15 -0.13
N TRP A 94 20.89 -10.27 -0.80
CA TRP A 94 21.85 -11.34 -1.03
C TRP A 94 21.69 -11.95 -2.41
N PHE A 95 22.80 -12.47 -2.94
CA PHE A 95 22.75 -13.29 -4.14
C PHE A 95 22.20 -14.68 -3.81
N ASP A 96 22.71 -15.32 -2.75
CA ASP A 96 22.57 -16.74 -2.47
C ASP A 96 21.81 -17.04 -1.17
N PHE A 97 21.25 -18.25 -1.05
CA PHE A 97 20.52 -18.68 0.14
C PHE A 97 21.37 -18.79 1.40
N ASN A 98 22.69 -18.97 1.28
CA ASN A 98 23.61 -18.97 2.42
C ASN A 98 24.02 -17.55 2.85
N ARG A 99 23.60 -16.52 2.12
CA ARG A 99 23.90 -15.11 2.39
C ARG A 99 25.40 -14.82 2.38
N MET A 100 26.16 -15.58 1.59
CA MET A 100 27.60 -15.40 1.45
C MET A 100 27.93 -14.13 0.67
N TYR A 101 27.11 -13.82 -0.34
CA TYR A 101 27.31 -12.67 -1.21
C TYR A 101 26.25 -11.60 -0.92
N GLU A 102 26.64 -10.61 -0.13
CA GLU A 102 25.81 -9.46 0.21
C GLU A 102 25.69 -8.49 -0.98
N MET A 103 24.51 -7.90 -1.17
CA MET A 103 24.17 -7.08 -2.35
C MET A 103 23.49 -5.74 -2.04
N ALA A 104 23.10 -5.46 -0.79
CA ALA A 104 22.39 -4.22 -0.48
C ALA A 104 23.24 -2.98 -0.83
N HIS A 105 22.60 -1.88 -1.21
CA HIS A 105 23.27 -0.65 -1.65
C HIS A 105 24.28 -0.12 -0.63
N THR A 106 23.93 -0.12 0.66
CA THR A 106 24.81 0.39 1.73
C THR A 106 25.02 -0.63 2.84
N ALA A 107 26.12 -0.50 3.59
CA ALA A 107 26.39 -1.35 4.76
C ALA A 107 25.28 -1.25 5.82
N ARG A 108 24.67 -0.07 5.96
CA ARG A 108 23.54 0.14 6.86
C ARG A 108 22.30 -0.61 6.39
N HIS A 109 21.97 -0.56 5.10
CA HIS A 109 20.85 -1.31 4.53
C HIS A 109 21.09 -2.82 4.62
N GLN A 110 22.33 -3.28 4.40
CA GLN A 110 22.72 -4.67 4.62
C GLN A 110 22.52 -5.13 6.07
N SER A 111 22.80 -4.27 7.06
CA SER A 111 22.49 -4.56 8.46
C SER A 111 20.99 -4.73 8.70
N VAL A 112 20.15 -3.88 8.08
CA VAL A 112 18.68 -4.00 8.12
C VAL A 112 18.22 -5.30 7.46
N CYS A 113 18.81 -5.68 6.32
CA CYS A 113 18.59 -6.96 5.66
C CYS A 113 18.82 -8.12 6.63
N ASN A 114 20.02 -8.18 7.20
CA ASN A 114 20.44 -9.23 8.13
C ASN A 114 19.53 -9.32 9.38
N GLN A 115 18.96 -8.20 9.84
CA GLN A 115 18.06 -8.16 11.00
C GLN A 115 16.60 -8.51 10.67
N ARG A 116 16.10 -8.12 9.49
CA ARG A 116 14.64 -8.05 9.24
C ARG A 116 14.16 -8.73 7.96
N ARG A 117 15.05 -9.14 7.06
CA ARG A 117 14.69 -9.64 5.71
C ARG A 117 15.03 -11.10 5.47
N VAL A 118 15.74 -11.76 6.39
CA VAL A 118 16.24 -13.14 6.25
C VAL A 118 15.15 -14.12 5.82
N ALA A 119 13.95 -14.04 6.40
CA ALA A 119 12.86 -14.97 6.11
C ALA A 119 12.09 -14.66 4.81
N ASN A 120 12.35 -13.53 4.16
CA ASN A 120 11.65 -13.10 2.94
C ASN A 120 12.46 -13.50 1.70
N ALA A 121 11.96 -14.48 0.95
CA ALA A 121 12.57 -15.01 -0.26
C ALA A 121 12.79 -13.95 -1.36
N ALA A 122 12.01 -12.85 -1.35
CA ALA A 122 12.10 -11.83 -2.40
C ALA A 122 13.45 -11.09 -2.42
N PHE A 123 14.21 -11.10 -1.31
CA PHE A 123 15.49 -10.40 -1.18
C PHE A 123 16.72 -11.23 -1.56
N TYR A 124 16.50 -12.41 -2.16
CA TYR A 124 17.54 -13.33 -2.60
C TYR A 124 17.53 -13.44 -4.12
N LEU A 125 18.60 -13.04 -4.82
CA LEU A 125 18.60 -13.10 -6.28
C LEU A 125 18.53 -14.55 -6.81
N GLU A 126 19.06 -15.51 -6.06
CA GLU A 126 19.00 -16.93 -6.37
C GLU A 126 17.55 -17.45 -6.47
N VAL A 127 16.61 -16.88 -5.70
CA VAL A 127 15.17 -17.22 -5.84
C VAL A 127 14.70 -16.96 -7.27
N LEU A 128 15.11 -15.85 -7.88
CA LEU A 128 14.78 -15.55 -9.27
C LEU A 128 15.55 -16.49 -10.21
N LEU A 129 16.88 -16.56 -10.08
CA LEU A 129 17.75 -17.27 -11.03
C LEU A 129 17.44 -18.78 -11.12
N ARG A 130 17.00 -19.39 -10.01
CA ARG A 130 16.56 -20.80 -10.00
C ARG A 130 15.19 -21.03 -10.63
N ASN A 131 14.39 -19.98 -10.76
CA ASN A 131 12.99 -20.04 -11.20
C ASN A 131 12.74 -19.33 -12.54
N VAL A 132 13.80 -19.04 -13.28
CA VAL A 132 13.75 -18.63 -14.69
C VAL A 132 14.35 -19.70 -15.59
N GLN A 133 13.90 -19.76 -16.83
CA GLN A 133 14.45 -20.72 -17.79
C GLN A 133 15.83 -20.25 -18.24
N LEU A 134 16.78 -21.16 -18.39
CA LEU A 134 18.13 -20.83 -18.82
C LEU A 134 18.16 -20.03 -20.13
N ASN A 135 17.39 -20.45 -21.12
CA ASN A 135 17.34 -19.76 -22.41
C ASN A 135 16.83 -18.33 -22.25
N ASP A 136 15.82 -18.10 -21.41
CA ASP A 136 15.26 -16.78 -21.13
C ASP A 136 16.28 -15.87 -20.41
N LEU A 137 17.04 -16.42 -19.45
CA LEU A 137 18.17 -15.72 -18.84
C LEU A 137 19.26 -15.37 -19.87
N THR A 138 19.80 -16.36 -20.59
CA THR A 138 21.00 -16.17 -21.45
C THR A 138 20.73 -15.37 -22.73
N THR A 139 19.47 -15.29 -23.17
CA THR A 139 19.08 -14.49 -24.34
C THR A 139 18.53 -13.11 -23.95
N SER A 140 18.40 -12.84 -22.65
CA SER A 140 17.95 -11.55 -22.15
C SER A 140 18.94 -10.44 -22.48
N THR A 141 18.41 -9.25 -22.70
CA THR A 141 19.22 -8.03 -22.83
C THR A 141 19.94 -7.65 -21.54
N TYR A 142 19.54 -8.19 -20.38
CA TYR A 142 20.21 -7.96 -19.09
C TYR A 142 21.34 -8.94 -18.79
N TYR A 143 21.50 -10.00 -19.59
CA TYR A 143 22.47 -11.04 -19.30
C TYR A 143 23.93 -10.54 -19.27
N PRO A 144 24.39 -9.69 -20.22
CA PRO A 144 25.75 -9.17 -20.17
C PRO A 144 26.07 -8.42 -18.87
N GLU A 145 25.13 -7.62 -18.36
CA GLU A 145 25.27 -6.87 -17.12
C GLU A 145 25.20 -7.80 -15.90
N VAL A 146 24.36 -8.85 -15.93
CA VAL A 146 24.38 -9.88 -14.88
C VAL A 146 25.75 -10.58 -14.82
N GLN A 147 26.37 -10.83 -15.97
CA GLN A 147 27.70 -11.43 -16.01
C GLN A 147 28.74 -10.50 -15.40
N SER A 148 28.85 -9.26 -15.89
CA SER A 148 29.91 -8.33 -15.47
C SER A 148 29.70 -7.76 -14.06
N ALA A 149 28.47 -7.40 -13.70
CA ALA A 149 28.18 -6.76 -12.41
C ALA A 149 28.10 -7.76 -11.25
N ILE A 150 27.81 -9.04 -11.52
CA ILE A 150 27.52 -10.04 -10.47
C ILE A 150 28.38 -11.29 -10.62
N PHE A 151 28.26 -12.01 -11.74
CA PHE A 151 28.88 -13.34 -11.86
C PHE A 151 30.40 -13.28 -11.79
N GLU A 152 31.05 -12.32 -12.45
CA GLU A 152 32.51 -12.19 -12.42
C GLU A 152 33.08 -12.08 -10.99
N ALA A 153 32.43 -11.31 -10.12
CA ALA A 153 32.83 -11.17 -8.73
C ALA A 153 32.64 -12.47 -7.93
N ILE A 154 31.59 -13.23 -8.22
CA ILE A 154 31.34 -14.52 -7.59
C ILE A 154 32.35 -15.55 -8.10
N GLU A 155 32.58 -15.63 -9.41
CA GLU A 155 33.51 -16.56 -10.05
C GLU A 155 34.97 -16.37 -9.60
N ALA A 156 35.32 -15.16 -9.12
CA ALA A 156 36.61 -14.89 -8.51
C ALA A 156 36.80 -15.51 -7.12
N THR A 157 35.74 -16.06 -6.50
CA THR A 157 35.82 -16.77 -5.22
C THR A 157 36.09 -18.27 -5.41
N PRO A 158 36.68 -18.98 -4.42
CA PRO A 158 37.15 -20.36 -4.60
C PRO A 158 36.08 -21.36 -5.09
N GLU A 159 34.84 -21.25 -4.62
CA GLU A 159 33.72 -22.10 -5.01
C GLU A 159 32.79 -21.48 -6.07
N GLY A 160 33.00 -20.20 -6.42
CA GLY A 160 32.04 -19.41 -7.17
C GLY A 160 31.86 -19.83 -8.63
N THR A 161 32.92 -20.23 -9.33
CA THR A 161 32.80 -20.72 -10.71
C THR A 161 31.88 -21.94 -10.80
N GLN A 162 32.03 -22.89 -9.87
CA GLN A 162 31.15 -24.06 -9.83
C GLN A 162 29.71 -23.65 -9.46
N TYR A 163 29.55 -22.66 -8.58
CA TYR A 163 28.25 -22.13 -8.20
C TYR A 163 27.47 -21.54 -9.38
N ILE A 164 28.11 -20.63 -10.15
CA ILE A 164 27.49 -20.03 -11.34
C ILE A 164 27.19 -21.08 -12.40
N GLN A 165 28.09 -22.05 -12.62
CA GLN A 165 27.81 -23.16 -13.53
C GLN A 165 26.61 -24.01 -13.10
N ASN A 166 26.38 -24.18 -11.79
CA ASN A 166 25.21 -24.90 -11.29
C ASN A 166 23.91 -24.13 -11.56
N ILE A 167 23.91 -22.79 -11.41
CA ILE A 167 22.79 -21.93 -11.81
C ILE A 167 22.53 -22.06 -13.31
N LEU A 168 23.57 -21.93 -14.12
CA LEU A 168 23.48 -21.98 -15.59
C LEU A 168 23.16 -23.36 -16.17
N ARG A 169 23.23 -24.43 -15.36
CA ARG A 169 22.84 -25.80 -15.77
C ARG A 169 21.60 -26.30 -15.03
N HIS A 170 20.97 -25.43 -14.24
CA HIS A 170 19.85 -25.81 -13.40
C HIS A 170 18.66 -26.28 -14.24
N ALA A 171 18.10 -27.41 -13.85
CA ALA A 171 16.79 -27.86 -14.31
C ALA A 171 15.78 -27.61 -13.19
N TRP A 172 14.65 -26.97 -13.52
CA TRP A 172 13.63 -26.66 -12.54
C TRP A 172 13.17 -27.91 -11.80
N PRO A 173 13.32 -27.95 -10.47
CA PRO A 173 12.70 -29.00 -9.68
C PRO A 173 11.18 -28.77 -9.65
N SER A 174 10.44 -29.73 -9.11
CA SER A 174 9.00 -29.53 -8.88
C SER A 174 8.78 -28.32 -7.97
N VAL A 175 7.63 -27.65 -8.10
CA VAL A 175 7.32 -26.48 -7.24
C VAL A 175 7.39 -26.84 -5.73
N PRO A 176 6.88 -28.00 -5.27
CA PRO A 176 7.04 -28.43 -3.88
C PRO A 176 8.50 -28.63 -3.45
N ASP A 177 9.35 -29.18 -4.32
CA ASP A 177 10.76 -29.41 -3.98
C ASP A 177 11.54 -28.09 -3.85
N GLU A 178 11.30 -27.14 -4.76
CA GLU A 178 11.89 -25.79 -4.65
C GLU A 178 11.41 -25.07 -3.39
N ALA A 179 10.11 -25.16 -3.07
CA ALA A 179 9.58 -24.60 -1.83
C ALA A 179 10.19 -25.26 -0.58
N SER A 180 10.49 -26.56 -0.65
CA SER A 180 11.15 -27.29 0.44
C SER A 180 12.60 -26.84 0.63
N LEU A 181 13.30 -26.55 -0.47
CA LEU A 181 14.64 -25.95 -0.43
C LEU A 181 14.61 -24.55 0.18
N TRP A 182 13.67 -23.70 -0.23
CA TRP A 182 13.49 -22.38 0.38
C TRP A 182 13.28 -22.49 1.90
N ALA A 183 12.40 -23.41 2.31
CA ALA A 183 12.14 -23.67 3.72
C ALA A 183 13.38 -24.19 4.48
N SER A 184 14.23 -25.03 3.86
CA SER A 184 15.46 -25.52 4.50
C SER A 184 16.50 -24.41 4.74
N HIS A 185 16.40 -23.30 4.01
CA HIS A 185 17.20 -22.09 4.22
C HIS A 185 16.48 -21.02 5.07
N GLY A 186 15.33 -21.36 5.66
CA GLY A 186 14.58 -20.44 6.52
C GLY A 186 13.81 -19.35 5.76
N LEU A 187 13.60 -19.52 4.45
CA LEU A 187 12.78 -18.63 3.65
C LEU A 187 11.31 -19.05 3.79
N VAL A 188 10.51 -18.21 4.46
CA VAL A 188 9.16 -18.58 4.92
C VAL A 188 8.06 -17.99 4.03
N PHE A 189 8.31 -16.84 3.43
CA PHE A 189 7.35 -16.15 2.58
C PHE A 189 8.06 -15.35 1.48
N TYR A 190 7.31 -14.94 0.46
CA TYR A 190 7.75 -13.99 -0.54
C TYR A 190 6.88 -12.73 -0.41
N GLN A 191 7.49 -11.59 -0.10
CA GLN A 191 6.79 -10.31 -0.07
C GLN A 191 7.61 -9.28 -0.85
N ASN A 192 7.00 -8.77 -1.91
CA ASN A 192 7.61 -7.75 -2.74
C ASN A 192 7.51 -6.36 -2.10
N LEU A 193 8.31 -5.41 -2.59
CA LEU A 193 8.17 -4.00 -2.27
C LEU A 193 7.14 -3.34 -3.17
N MET A 194 6.46 -2.34 -2.63
CA MET A 194 5.64 -1.45 -3.41
C MET A 194 6.53 -0.61 -4.33
N GLN A 195 6.14 -0.54 -5.60
CA GLN A 195 6.67 0.39 -6.59
C GLN A 195 5.50 1.00 -7.35
N ASN A 196 5.70 2.14 -8.02
CA ASN A 196 4.64 2.77 -8.79
C ASN A 196 5.03 3.14 -10.23
N LEU A 197 6.07 2.53 -10.80
CA LEU A 197 6.32 2.60 -12.25
C LEU A 197 5.32 1.71 -13.01
N TYR A 198 5.06 0.51 -12.51
CA TYR A 198 4.19 -0.48 -13.15
C TYR A 198 2.89 -0.61 -12.37
N GLN A 199 1.78 -0.16 -12.95
CA GLN A 199 0.45 -0.39 -12.38
C GLN A 199 0.07 -1.86 -12.53
N GLU A 200 -0.25 -2.50 -11.41
CA GLU A 200 -0.76 -3.86 -11.39
C GLU A 200 -2.20 -3.89 -11.89
N GLY A 201 -2.46 -4.78 -12.86
CA GLY A 201 -3.80 -4.98 -13.41
C GLY A 201 -4.62 -5.98 -12.61
N ILE A 202 -5.95 -5.83 -12.66
CA ILE A 202 -6.92 -6.80 -12.16
C ILE A 202 -8.18 -6.77 -13.01
N GLN A 203 -8.77 -7.95 -13.24
CA GLN A 203 -10.08 -8.08 -13.85
C GLN A 203 -10.91 -9.07 -13.04
N ASP A 204 -11.97 -8.56 -12.42
CA ASP A 204 -12.93 -9.38 -11.68
C ASP A 204 -14.25 -9.45 -12.43
N THR A 205 -14.84 -10.64 -12.44
CA THR A 205 -16.11 -10.90 -13.10
C THR A 205 -17.05 -11.67 -12.19
N ILE A 206 -18.35 -11.47 -12.36
CA ILE A 206 -19.38 -12.35 -11.77
C ILE A 206 -20.15 -13.04 -12.88
N ALA A 207 -20.53 -14.29 -12.63
CA ALA A 207 -21.38 -15.06 -13.52
C ALA A 207 -22.82 -15.05 -13.01
N ILE A 208 -23.75 -14.62 -13.87
CA ILE A 208 -25.19 -14.68 -13.63
C ILE A 208 -25.71 -15.93 -14.33
N VAL A 209 -26.35 -16.81 -13.56
CA VAL A 209 -27.02 -18.01 -14.07
C VAL A 209 -28.52 -17.83 -13.89
N ASN A 210 -29.28 -17.85 -14.98
CA ASN A 210 -30.73 -17.68 -14.91
C ASN A 210 -31.48 -19.01 -14.72
N ALA A 211 -32.82 -18.93 -14.60
CA ALA A 211 -33.67 -20.10 -14.35
C ALA A 211 -33.63 -21.18 -15.45
N LEU A 212 -33.17 -20.84 -16.66
CA LEU A 212 -32.98 -21.80 -17.76
C LEU A 212 -31.58 -22.44 -17.76
N GLY A 213 -30.74 -22.12 -16.77
CA GLY A 213 -29.36 -22.58 -16.70
C GLY A 213 -28.39 -21.83 -17.63
N MET A 214 -28.84 -20.76 -18.29
CA MET A 214 -27.95 -19.96 -19.14
C MET A 214 -27.02 -19.13 -18.26
N ARG A 215 -25.72 -19.22 -18.56
CA ARG A 215 -24.65 -18.52 -17.84
C ARG A 215 -24.12 -17.36 -18.67
N GLN A 216 -24.10 -16.17 -18.09
CA GLN A 216 -23.55 -14.95 -18.69
C GLN A 216 -22.63 -14.27 -17.69
N THR A 217 -21.60 -13.58 -18.16
CA THR A 217 -20.57 -12.97 -17.31
C THR A 217 -20.63 -11.44 -17.41
N ILE A 218 -20.51 -10.75 -16.28
CA ILE A 218 -20.30 -9.30 -16.23
C ILE A 218 -18.98 -8.98 -15.54
N THR A 219 -18.28 -7.98 -16.06
CA THR A 219 -17.08 -7.43 -15.42
C THR A 219 -17.49 -6.44 -14.33
N ILE A 220 -17.00 -6.66 -13.11
CA ILE A 220 -17.31 -5.80 -11.95
C ILE A 220 -16.12 -4.94 -11.52
N ASN A 221 -14.91 -5.29 -11.97
CA ASN A 221 -13.70 -4.51 -11.72
C ASN A 221 -12.75 -4.73 -12.91
N SER A 222 -12.18 -3.66 -13.45
CA SER A 222 -11.25 -3.75 -14.58
C SER A 222 -10.24 -2.63 -14.51
N ILE A 223 -9.02 -2.99 -14.14
CA ILE A 223 -7.87 -2.10 -14.08
C ILE A 223 -6.79 -2.73 -14.93
N PRO A 224 -6.34 -2.07 -16.02
CA PRO A 224 -5.31 -2.63 -16.87
C PRO A 224 -3.94 -2.54 -16.20
N TYR A 225 -3.05 -3.44 -16.60
CA TYR A 225 -1.62 -3.23 -16.40
C TYR A 225 -1.15 -2.04 -17.25
N VAL A 226 -0.39 -1.13 -16.66
CA VAL A 226 0.13 0.07 -17.35
C VAL A 226 1.54 0.35 -16.88
N ASN A 227 2.47 0.54 -17.83
CA ASN A 227 3.75 1.19 -17.55
C ASN A 227 3.48 2.70 -17.43
N ARG A 228 3.50 3.24 -16.20
CA ARG A 228 3.25 4.64 -15.92
C ARG A 228 4.37 5.51 -16.51
N PRO A 229 4.10 6.77 -16.86
CA PRO A 229 5.15 7.69 -17.30
C PRO A 229 6.27 7.77 -16.26
N LYS A 230 7.54 7.78 -16.70
CA LYS A 230 8.70 7.91 -15.80
C LYS A 230 8.61 9.14 -14.89
N ALA A 231 8.02 10.24 -15.38
CA ALA A 231 7.80 11.45 -14.59
C ALA A 231 6.85 11.24 -13.38
N ALA A 232 6.05 10.17 -13.37
CA ALA A 232 5.15 9.80 -12.28
C ALA A 232 5.69 8.62 -11.44
N TRP A 233 6.94 8.20 -11.66
CA TRP A 233 7.59 7.13 -10.91
C TRP A 233 8.27 7.70 -9.67
N THR A 234 7.49 7.94 -8.63
CA THR A 234 7.99 8.54 -7.39
C THR A 234 8.79 7.54 -6.55
N THR A 235 8.45 6.25 -6.60
CA THR A 235 9.18 5.22 -5.84
C THR A 235 10.60 4.97 -6.34
N GLN A 236 11.06 5.58 -7.45
CA GLN A 236 12.46 5.51 -7.86
C GLN A 236 13.41 6.03 -6.76
N TYR A 237 12.93 6.98 -5.96
CA TYR A 237 13.69 7.55 -4.84
C TYR A 237 13.72 6.65 -3.60
N ALA A 238 12.86 5.61 -3.55
CA ALA A 238 12.98 4.53 -2.57
C ALA A 238 13.92 3.44 -3.07
N PHE A 239 13.76 3.04 -4.33
CA PHE A 239 14.62 2.12 -5.03
C PHE A 239 14.47 2.32 -6.54
N ALA A 240 15.60 2.59 -7.21
CA ALA A 240 15.63 2.88 -8.65
C ALA A 240 15.45 1.63 -9.52
N GLY A 241 15.22 0.45 -8.94
CA GLY A 241 14.97 -0.78 -9.67
C GLY A 241 16.26 -1.50 -10.05
N PHE A 242 16.26 -2.83 -9.88
CA PHE A 242 17.48 -3.63 -10.00
C PHE A 242 18.09 -3.64 -11.41
N TRP A 243 17.27 -3.43 -12.45
CA TRP A 243 17.77 -3.28 -13.82
C TRP A 243 18.59 -1.99 -14.02
N ASN A 244 18.31 -0.92 -13.26
CA ASN A 244 19.12 0.28 -13.29
C ASN A 244 20.42 0.07 -12.51
N ASP A 245 20.40 -0.71 -11.42
CA ASP A 245 21.62 -1.05 -10.68
C ASP A 245 22.60 -1.85 -11.55
N LEU A 246 22.09 -2.82 -12.34
CA LEU A 246 22.86 -3.57 -13.34
C LEU A 246 23.52 -2.64 -14.36
N ASP A 247 22.75 -1.73 -14.96
CA ASP A 247 23.25 -0.74 -15.92
C ASP A 247 24.29 0.19 -15.27
N SER A 248 24.06 0.62 -14.04
CA SER A 248 24.95 1.52 -13.29
C SER A 248 26.27 0.84 -12.93
N ALA A 249 26.22 -0.42 -12.52
CA ALA A 249 27.39 -1.25 -12.27
C ALA A 249 28.19 -1.48 -13.55
N ALA A 250 27.53 -1.80 -14.67
CA ALA A 250 28.17 -1.96 -15.97
C ALA A 250 28.86 -0.67 -16.46
N GLN A 251 28.20 0.49 -16.35
CA GLN A 251 28.77 1.79 -16.75
C GLN A 251 29.95 2.22 -15.90
N THR A 252 29.96 1.87 -14.61
CA THR A 252 31.03 2.23 -13.67
C THR A 252 32.14 1.17 -13.59
N GLY A 253 31.98 0.01 -14.26
CA GLY A 253 32.89 -1.13 -14.14
C GLY A 253 32.94 -1.71 -12.73
N SER A 254 31.85 -1.55 -11.97
CA SER A 254 31.76 -1.98 -10.58
C SER A 254 30.92 -3.25 -10.41
N SER A 255 31.02 -3.87 -9.25
CA SER A 255 30.21 -5.03 -8.88
C SER A 255 29.09 -4.66 -7.92
N LEU A 256 27.95 -5.36 -8.05
CA LEU A 256 26.85 -5.35 -7.09
C LEU A 256 27.10 -6.30 -5.91
N ILE A 257 28.16 -7.11 -5.95
CA ILE A 257 28.59 -7.92 -4.80
C ILE A 257 29.44 -7.05 -3.89
N ARG A 258 28.98 -6.82 -2.65
CA ARG A 258 29.62 -5.89 -1.70
C ARG A 258 31.05 -6.29 -1.32
N SER A 259 31.35 -7.58 -1.32
CA SER A 259 32.68 -8.11 -0.99
C SER A 259 33.68 -8.06 -2.16
N ALA A 260 33.26 -7.66 -3.36
CA ALA A 260 34.14 -7.55 -4.51
C ALA A 260 35.14 -6.39 -4.34
N SER A 261 36.34 -6.54 -4.87
CA SER A 261 37.36 -5.48 -4.84
C SER A 261 36.96 -4.22 -5.63
N ASN A 262 36.06 -4.37 -6.60
CA ASN A 262 35.47 -3.29 -7.40
C ASN A 262 33.98 -3.06 -7.05
N ALA A 263 33.53 -3.41 -5.83
CA ALA A 263 32.15 -3.11 -5.42
C ALA A 263 31.82 -1.62 -5.58
N PHE A 264 30.56 -1.29 -5.91
CA PHE A 264 30.12 0.09 -6.22
C PHE A 264 30.62 1.14 -5.20
N GLU A 265 30.40 0.91 -3.90
CA GLU A 265 30.86 1.80 -2.82
C GLU A 265 32.40 1.79 -2.65
N THR A 266 33.06 0.64 -2.86
CA THR A 266 34.54 0.51 -2.78
C THR A 266 35.24 1.35 -3.86
N MET A 267 34.59 1.51 -5.01
CA MET A 267 35.05 2.38 -6.09
C MET A 267 34.85 3.89 -5.79
N GLY A 268 34.24 4.23 -4.65
CA GLY A 268 33.98 5.61 -4.23
C GLY A 268 32.67 6.19 -4.73
N ASN A 269 31.79 5.36 -5.32
CA ASN A 269 30.46 5.80 -5.73
C ASN A 269 29.48 5.74 -4.54
N ASP A 270 28.46 6.59 -4.58
CA ASP A 270 27.37 6.63 -3.59
C ASP A 270 26.04 6.49 -4.33
N TRP A 271 25.19 5.56 -3.93
CA TRP A 271 23.96 5.22 -4.64
C TRP A 271 22.95 6.37 -4.69
N ASP A 272 22.80 7.12 -3.59
CA ASP A 272 21.93 8.29 -3.53
C ASP A 272 22.49 9.38 -4.45
N MET A 273 23.77 9.71 -4.32
CA MET A 273 24.39 10.74 -5.17
C MET A 273 24.46 10.36 -6.65
N TYR A 274 24.55 9.07 -6.98
CA TYR A 274 24.61 8.60 -8.36
C TYR A 274 23.27 8.78 -9.08
N TYR A 275 22.16 8.45 -8.42
CA TYR A 275 20.82 8.56 -9.02
C TYR A 275 20.20 9.95 -8.86
N ASP A 276 20.35 10.55 -7.68
CA ASP A 276 19.62 11.77 -7.30
C ASP A 276 20.50 13.01 -7.26
N GLY A 277 21.82 12.83 -7.16
CA GLY A 277 22.77 13.92 -7.09
C GLY A 277 22.77 14.67 -5.75
N PRO A 278 23.73 15.60 -5.57
CA PRO A 278 23.86 16.36 -4.32
C PRO A 278 22.88 17.53 -4.21
N ALA A 279 22.22 17.91 -5.31
CA ALA A 279 21.22 18.99 -5.30
C ALA A 279 19.97 18.57 -4.50
N GLY A 280 19.30 19.54 -3.88
CA GLY A 280 18.12 19.27 -3.08
C GLY A 280 17.48 20.54 -2.51
N THR A 281 16.35 20.36 -1.83
CA THR A 281 15.69 21.38 -1.01
C THR A 281 15.88 21.04 0.48
N GLU A 282 15.35 21.88 1.37
CA GLU A 282 15.26 21.59 2.80
C GLU A 282 14.54 20.26 3.06
N ALA A 283 13.53 19.93 2.25
CA ALA A 283 12.83 18.64 2.32
C ALA A 283 13.77 17.46 2.09
N SER A 284 14.62 17.56 1.07
CA SER A 284 15.64 16.55 0.73
C SER A 284 16.62 16.37 1.88
N ALA A 285 17.05 17.47 2.49
CA ALA A 285 17.95 17.46 3.65
C ALA A 285 17.31 16.82 4.88
N ILE A 286 16.05 17.15 5.19
CA ILE A 286 15.29 16.53 6.28
C ILE A 286 15.17 15.02 6.07
N ILE A 287 14.81 14.57 4.86
CA ILE A 287 14.65 13.16 4.53
C ILE A 287 15.97 12.41 4.68
N ARG A 288 17.05 12.91 4.06
CA ARG A 288 18.39 12.29 4.15
C ARG A 288 18.90 12.20 5.58
N ALA A 289 18.66 13.23 6.39
CA ALA A 289 19.10 13.29 7.79
C ALA A 289 18.31 12.35 8.71
N ASN A 290 17.03 12.08 8.43
CA ASN A 290 16.15 11.36 9.37
C ASN A 290 15.77 9.94 8.91
N LEU A 291 15.56 9.72 7.62
CA LEU A 291 15.25 8.39 7.07
C LEU A 291 16.50 7.66 6.58
N GLY A 292 17.46 8.40 6.02
CA GLY A 292 18.68 7.87 5.43
C GLY A 292 18.80 8.26 3.96
N PRO A 293 19.84 7.76 3.26
CA PRO A 293 20.03 8.04 1.85
C PRO A 293 18.76 7.69 1.04
N LEU A 294 18.55 8.40 -0.06
CA LEU A 294 17.59 7.95 -1.06
C LEU A 294 18.05 6.63 -1.66
N THR A 295 17.15 5.93 -2.33
CA THR A 295 17.38 4.61 -2.98
C THR A 295 17.64 3.44 -2.03
N VAL A 296 17.44 3.62 -0.70
CA VAL A 296 17.54 2.56 0.31
C VAL A 296 16.32 2.46 1.23
N VAL A 297 15.15 2.82 0.70
CA VAL A 297 13.88 2.81 1.46
C VAL A 297 13.02 1.63 1.05
N ASP A 298 12.78 0.71 1.99
CA ASP A 298 11.88 -0.42 1.75
C ASP A 298 10.41 -0.02 2.00
N ILE A 299 9.55 -0.13 0.98
CA ILE A 299 8.10 0.15 1.11
C ILE A 299 7.31 -1.16 1.11
N PHE A 300 6.79 -1.56 2.26
CA PHE A 300 5.94 -2.76 2.39
C PHE A 300 4.47 -2.40 2.52
N LEU A 301 3.61 -3.22 1.91
CA LEU A 301 2.19 -3.22 2.25
C LEU A 301 1.98 -3.87 3.63
N VAL A 302 1.31 -3.16 4.53
CA VAL A 302 0.79 -3.70 5.79
C VAL A 302 -0.68 -4.01 5.60
N GLN A 303 -1.06 -5.28 5.77
CA GLN A 303 -2.47 -5.69 5.66
C GLN A 303 -3.27 -5.20 6.88
N PRO A 304 -4.54 -4.78 6.69
CA PRO A 304 -5.42 -4.47 7.80
C PRO A 304 -5.55 -5.69 8.74
N PRO A 305 -5.51 -5.51 10.07
CA PRO A 305 -5.75 -6.60 11.00
C PRO A 305 -7.11 -7.26 10.78
N PRO A 306 -7.23 -8.61 10.83
CA PRO A 306 -8.51 -9.29 10.65
C PRO A 306 -9.60 -8.83 11.63
N SER A 307 -9.22 -8.46 12.87
CA SER A 307 -10.17 -7.92 13.86
C SER A 307 -10.73 -6.56 13.47
N LEU A 308 -9.94 -5.71 12.80
CA LEU A 308 -10.41 -4.43 12.26
C LEU A 308 -11.38 -4.66 11.09
N VAL A 309 -11.04 -5.58 10.19
CA VAL A 309 -11.92 -5.93 9.05
C VAL A 309 -13.27 -6.45 9.56
N ALA A 310 -13.26 -7.39 10.51
CA ALA A 310 -14.47 -7.93 11.12
C ALA A 310 -15.30 -6.85 11.86
N LEU A 311 -14.64 -5.91 12.54
CA LEU A 311 -15.31 -4.79 13.18
C LEU A 311 -16.03 -3.89 12.16
N VAL A 312 -15.36 -3.54 11.05
CA VAL A 312 -15.94 -2.72 9.97
C VAL A 312 -17.13 -3.43 9.33
N GLU A 313 -17.05 -4.74 9.10
CA GLU A 313 -18.16 -5.53 8.57
C GLU A 313 -19.36 -5.55 9.51
N HIS A 314 -19.15 -5.87 10.79
CA HIS A 314 -20.23 -5.88 11.80
C HIS A 314 -20.86 -4.49 11.93
N PHE A 315 -20.03 -3.43 11.97
CA PHE A 315 -20.51 -2.06 12.00
C PHE A 315 -21.40 -1.73 10.79
N ARG A 316 -20.96 -2.04 9.57
CA ARG A 316 -21.72 -1.75 8.34
C ARG A 316 -23.04 -2.51 8.29
N ASP A 317 -23.03 -3.79 8.65
CA ASP A 317 -24.25 -4.59 8.67
C ASP A 317 -25.27 -4.04 9.69
N ALA A 318 -24.81 -3.63 10.88
CA ALA A 318 -25.65 -2.99 11.89
C ALA A 318 -26.17 -1.61 11.43
N LEU A 319 -25.29 -0.78 10.88
CA LEU A 319 -25.62 0.56 10.39
C LEU A 319 -26.66 0.50 9.29
N TYR A 320 -26.45 -0.32 8.27
CA TYR A 320 -27.36 -0.39 7.13
C TYR A 320 -28.69 -1.07 7.47
N ALA A 321 -28.70 -2.07 8.35
CA ALA A 321 -29.95 -2.63 8.85
C ALA A 321 -30.82 -1.54 9.53
N ALA A 322 -30.21 -0.68 10.34
CA ALA A 322 -30.90 0.43 10.99
C ALA A 322 -31.27 1.55 10.01
N ALA A 323 -30.37 1.92 9.09
CA ALA A 323 -30.58 2.99 8.13
C ALA A 323 -31.69 2.66 7.11
N VAL A 324 -31.84 1.40 6.69
CA VAL A 324 -32.96 0.96 5.85
C VAL A 324 -34.30 1.16 6.57
N ALA A 325 -34.35 0.90 7.87
CA ALA A 325 -35.55 1.13 8.67
C ALA A 325 -35.83 2.63 8.93
N LYS A 326 -34.79 3.47 9.00
CA LYS A 326 -34.88 4.92 9.28
C LYS A 326 -33.93 5.74 8.39
N PRO A 327 -34.22 5.89 7.08
CA PRO A 327 -33.24 6.43 6.13
C PRO A 327 -33.07 7.95 6.17
N ALA A 328 -34.09 8.70 6.62
CA ALA A 328 -34.14 10.16 6.42
C ALA A 328 -32.94 10.91 7.04
N GLY A 329 -32.61 10.64 8.30
CA GLY A 329 -31.49 11.30 8.99
C GLY A 329 -30.16 10.96 8.35
N TYR A 330 -29.92 9.67 8.10
CA TYR A 330 -28.70 9.16 7.47
C TYR A 330 -28.49 9.67 6.03
N ALA A 331 -29.55 9.70 5.22
CA ALA A 331 -29.49 10.19 3.84
C ALA A 331 -29.21 11.70 3.77
N SER A 332 -29.65 12.47 4.78
CA SER A 332 -29.47 13.92 4.85
C SER A 332 -28.07 14.39 5.27
N LEU A 333 -27.20 13.47 5.70
CA LEU A 333 -25.82 13.81 6.10
C LEU A 333 -25.02 14.33 4.91
N THR A 334 -24.34 15.47 5.12
CA THR A 334 -23.41 16.07 4.16
C THR A 334 -22.02 15.47 4.33
N GLU A 335 -21.25 15.43 3.24
CA GLU A 335 -19.90 14.83 3.23
C GLU A 335 -18.86 15.85 2.75
N PRO A 336 -18.67 17.00 3.45
CA PRO A 336 -17.67 17.99 3.06
C PRO A 336 -16.24 17.50 3.32
N ALA A 337 -15.28 18.13 2.67
CA ALA A 337 -13.86 17.99 3.00
C ALA A 337 -13.45 19.03 4.05
N ILE A 338 -12.63 18.61 5.03
CA ILE A 338 -12.06 19.47 6.08
C ILE A 338 -10.53 19.46 6.02
N ASP A 339 -9.89 20.52 6.49
CA ASP A 339 -8.44 20.70 6.51
C ASP A 339 -7.83 20.46 7.90
N ALA A 340 -8.31 19.40 8.58
CA ALA A 340 -7.86 19.05 9.92
C ALA A 340 -6.34 18.84 9.97
N THR A 341 -5.71 19.47 10.96
CA THR A 341 -4.27 19.39 11.21
C THR A 341 -4.01 19.04 12.67
N PRO A 342 -3.04 18.15 13.00
CA PRO A 342 -2.68 17.90 14.40
C PRO A 342 -2.33 19.21 15.10
N SER A 343 -2.94 19.46 16.27
CA SER A 343 -2.82 20.77 16.93
C SER A 343 -1.38 21.15 17.28
N ALA A 344 -0.54 20.15 17.59
CA ALA A 344 0.87 20.35 17.89
C ALA A 344 1.67 20.94 16.71
N TRP A 345 1.21 20.71 15.48
CA TRP A 345 1.91 21.15 14.28
C TRP A 345 1.63 22.62 13.97
N ILE A 346 0.46 23.14 14.37
CA ILE A 346 0.06 24.52 14.13
C ILE A 346 0.91 25.48 14.99
N GLN A 347 1.99 25.98 14.41
CA GLN A 347 2.92 26.92 15.03
C GLN A 347 3.05 28.21 14.19
N PRO A 348 3.30 29.38 14.82
CA PRO A 348 3.58 30.61 14.09
C PRO A 348 4.75 30.43 13.12
N ASN A 349 4.56 30.84 11.87
CA ASN A 349 5.57 30.77 10.80
C ASN A 349 6.09 29.35 10.47
N ALA A 350 5.39 28.29 10.88
CA ALA A 350 5.72 26.95 10.43
C ALA A 350 5.53 26.82 8.92
N VAL A 351 6.47 26.16 8.26
CA VAL A 351 6.36 25.75 6.86
C VAL A 351 6.54 24.24 6.75
N TYR A 352 5.84 23.64 5.79
CA TYR A 352 5.80 22.20 5.57
C TYR A 352 6.18 21.88 4.14
N TYR A 353 6.78 20.71 3.94
CA TYR A 353 7.32 20.30 2.64
C TYR A 353 6.71 19.01 2.08
N GLY A 354 5.78 18.38 2.79
CA GLY A 354 5.15 17.12 2.38
C GLY A 354 5.18 16.05 3.45
N GLY A 355 4.37 15.01 3.27
CA GLY A 355 4.39 13.78 4.09
C GLY A 355 4.82 12.54 3.32
N ASN A 356 5.13 12.70 2.03
CA ASN A 356 5.58 11.62 1.17
C ASN A 356 7.12 11.66 1.07
N PRO A 357 7.86 10.67 1.60
CA PRO A 357 9.31 10.61 1.46
C PRO A 357 9.78 10.52 0.00
N MET A 358 8.91 10.08 -0.90
CA MET A 358 9.17 9.97 -2.35
C MET A 358 8.94 11.29 -3.10
N CYS A 359 8.49 12.35 -2.42
CA CYS A 359 8.36 13.69 -2.99
C CYS A 359 9.29 14.66 -2.26
N TYR A 360 10.60 14.39 -2.36
CA TYR A 360 11.62 15.00 -1.52
C TYR A 360 12.08 16.40 -1.95
N PHE A 361 11.45 17.00 -2.96
CA PHE A 361 11.76 18.34 -3.47
C PHE A 361 10.66 19.38 -3.17
N GLY A 362 9.85 19.14 -2.14
CA GLY A 362 8.79 20.07 -1.77
C GLY A 362 9.32 21.47 -1.46
N ASN A 363 8.57 22.49 -1.88
CA ASN A 363 8.76 23.88 -1.48
C ASN A 363 8.12 24.14 -0.10
N PRO A 364 8.56 25.18 0.63
CA PRO A 364 7.95 25.55 1.90
C PRO A 364 6.52 26.07 1.69
N LEU A 365 5.54 25.41 2.30
CA LEU A 365 4.13 25.83 2.26
C LEU A 365 3.58 26.08 3.66
N PRO A 366 2.64 27.03 3.83
CA PRO A 366 2.09 27.39 5.13
C PRO A 366 1.03 26.39 5.64
N TYR A 367 0.93 25.23 5.01
CA TYR A 367 -0.06 24.21 5.33
C TYR A 367 0.51 22.80 5.19
N VAL A 368 -0.04 21.91 6.00
CA VAL A 368 0.24 20.47 5.98
C VAL A 368 -0.27 19.86 4.67
N GLN A 369 0.47 18.91 4.12
CA GLN A 369 0.22 18.28 2.82
C GLN A 369 -0.14 16.81 2.98
N LEU A 370 -0.67 16.21 1.91
CA LEU A 370 -1.07 14.79 1.90
C LEU A 370 0.09 13.85 2.28
N PRO A 371 -0.20 12.73 2.98
CA PRO A 371 0.76 11.65 3.12
C PRO A 371 0.99 10.96 1.77
N PHE A 372 1.92 10.00 1.75
CA PHE A 372 2.19 9.17 0.58
C PHE A 372 0.94 8.50 0.01
N SER A 373 0.76 8.61 -1.31
CA SER A 373 -0.18 7.84 -2.11
C SER A 373 0.50 7.13 -3.28
N TYR A 374 -0.03 5.96 -3.64
CA TYR A 374 0.45 5.19 -4.79
C TYR A 374 0.49 6.01 -6.09
N TYR A 375 -0.52 6.88 -6.28
CA TYR A 375 -0.71 7.63 -7.51
C TYR A 375 -0.01 8.99 -7.54
N ASP A 376 0.75 9.33 -6.51
CA ASP A 376 1.52 10.57 -6.49
C ASP A 376 2.50 10.64 -7.67
N ASP A 377 2.65 11.84 -8.22
CA ASP A 377 3.63 12.21 -9.25
C ASP A 377 4.56 13.34 -8.79
N CYS A 378 4.42 13.80 -7.54
CA CYS A 378 5.12 14.92 -6.94
C CYS A 378 5.01 16.26 -7.70
N GLY A 379 4.05 16.39 -8.62
CA GLY A 379 3.87 17.60 -9.43
C GLY A 379 3.11 18.72 -8.71
N VAL A 380 2.35 18.38 -7.67
CA VAL A 380 1.51 19.32 -6.91
C VAL A 380 1.64 19.08 -5.41
N GLN A 381 1.89 20.16 -4.67
CA GLN A 381 1.87 20.14 -3.20
C GLN A 381 0.50 20.62 -2.69
N ALA A 382 -0.48 19.70 -2.67
CA ALA A 382 -1.83 20.02 -2.24
C ALA A 382 -1.95 20.03 -0.70
N GLN A 383 -2.78 20.94 -0.18
CA GLN A 383 -3.14 20.95 1.23
C GLN A 383 -3.85 19.66 1.62
N GLN A 384 -3.49 19.12 2.80
CA GLN A 384 -4.16 17.96 3.38
C GLN A 384 -5.63 18.27 3.63
N THR A 385 -6.50 17.46 3.04
CA THR A 385 -7.93 17.50 3.32
C THR A 385 -8.48 16.09 3.51
N ILE A 386 -9.49 15.97 4.37
CA ILE A 386 -10.11 14.71 4.74
C ILE A 386 -11.61 14.82 4.51
N ALA A 387 -12.19 13.88 3.78
CA ALA A 387 -13.63 13.83 3.57
C ALA A 387 -14.34 13.34 4.83
N LEU A 388 -15.35 14.09 5.30
CA LEU A 388 -16.28 13.66 6.35
C LEU A 388 -17.32 12.70 5.77
N ALA A 389 -16.87 11.58 5.19
CA ALA A 389 -17.76 10.55 4.67
C ALA A 389 -18.65 10.00 5.78
N ARG A 390 -19.95 9.81 5.50
CA ARG A 390 -20.97 9.52 6.53
C ARG A 390 -20.63 8.27 7.33
N ASP A 391 -20.24 7.18 6.66
CA ASP A 391 -19.89 5.90 7.30
C ASP A 391 -18.64 6.04 8.16
N SER A 392 -17.61 6.74 7.65
CA SER A 392 -16.37 6.98 8.37
C SER A 392 -16.59 7.81 9.63
N VAL A 393 -17.42 8.86 9.56
CA VAL A 393 -17.76 9.70 10.72
C VAL A 393 -18.49 8.88 11.79
N LEU A 394 -19.51 8.11 11.39
CA LEU A 394 -20.27 7.27 12.32
C LEU A 394 -19.40 6.13 12.91
N PHE A 395 -18.48 5.58 12.13
CA PHE A 395 -17.51 4.59 12.59
C PHE A 395 -16.52 5.18 13.59
N ALA A 396 -16.03 6.40 13.35
CA ALA A 396 -15.15 7.09 14.28
C ALA A 396 -15.85 7.44 15.59
N MET A 397 -17.14 7.81 15.57
CA MET A 397 -17.95 7.98 16.79
C MET A 397 -18.04 6.69 17.60
N LEU A 398 -18.25 5.54 16.93
CA LEU A 398 -18.23 4.23 17.57
C LEU A 398 -16.87 3.93 18.20
N ALA A 399 -15.79 4.07 17.43
CA ALA A 399 -14.46 3.63 17.83
C ALA A 399 -13.84 4.51 18.92
N THR A 400 -14.13 5.82 18.91
CA THR A 400 -13.65 6.77 19.94
C THR A 400 -14.53 6.80 21.18
N GLY A 401 -15.76 6.30 21.11
CA GLY A 401 -16.71 6.32 22.22
C GLY A 401 -17.10 7.74 22.65
N ILE A 402 -17.09 8.71 21.73
CA ILE A 402 -17.52 10.10 22.00
C ILE A 402 -18.91 10.10 22.62
N GLN A 403 -19.06 10.75 23.77
CA GLN A 403 -20.30 10.74 24.56
C GLN A 403 -21.09 12.06 24.47
N SER A 404 -20.49 13.12 23.92
CA SER A 404 -21.17 14.42 23.84
C SER A 404 -20.74 15.25 22.64
N THR A 405 -21.62 16.19 22.26
CA THR A 405 -21.36 17.13 21.16
C THR A 405 -20.23 18.11 21.47
N GLN A 406 -19.89 18.34 22.75
CA GLN A 406 -18.74 19.16 23.14
C GLN A 406 -17.40 18.52 22.71
N SER A 407 -17.29 17.19 22.78
CA SER A 407 -16.09 16.47 22.28
C SER A 407 -15.93 16.58 20.76
N LEU A 408 -17.01 16.81 20.02
CA LEU A 408 -16.93 17.06 18.57
C LEU A 408 -16.38 18.45 18.27
N SER A 409 -16.56 19.42 19.17
CA SER A 409 -15.95 20.74 19.03
C SER A 409 -14.42 20.66 19.11
N SER A 410 -13.84 19.76 19.90
CA SER A 410 -12.39 19.56 19.90
C SER A 410 -11.88 18.91 18.61
N VAL A 411 -12.67 18.02 17.98
CA VAL A 411 -12.33 17.46 16.66
C VAL A 411 -12.36 18.55 15.59
N CYS A 412 -13.43 19.34 15.52
CA CYS A 412 -13.51 20.45 14.57
C CYS A 412 -12.53 21.59 14.89
N GLY A 413 -12.02 21.67 16.12
CA GLY A 413 -10.95 22.59 16.51
C GLY A 413 -9.60 22.31 15.83
N LEU A 414 -9.43 21.13 15.22
CA LEU A 414 -8.27 20.80 14.39
C LEU A 414 -8.34 21.45 13.00
N CYS A 415 -9.51 21.91 12.58
CA CYS A 415 -9.74 22.54 11.29
C CYS A 415 -9.29 24.00 11.28
N SER A 416 -8.96 24.52 10.11
CA SER A 416 -8.79 25.97 9.96
C SER A 416 -10.12 26.70 10.10
N ALA A 417 -10.05 28.03 10.24
CA ALA A 417 -11.24 28.89 10.25
C ALA A 417 -12.14 28.70 9.02
N ARG A 418 -11.59 28.22 7.89
CA ARG A 418 -12.36 27.97 6.65
C ARG A 418 -13.30 26.78 6.79
N THR A 419 -12.84 25.68 7.38
CA THR A 419 -13.61 24.42 7.41
C THR A 419 -14.21 24.09 8.77
N LEU A 420 -13.96 24.91 9.80
CA LEU A 420 -14.56 24.80 11.13
C LEU A 420 -16.09 24.73 11.10
N SER A 421 -16.76 25.66 10.41
CA SER A 421 -18.23 25.69 10.33
C SER A 421 -18.80 24.49 9.58
N PRO A 422 -18.33 24.13 8.36
CA PRO A 422 -18.73 22.90 7.69
C PRO A 422 -18.51 21.63 8.54
N CYS A 423 -17.41 21.57 9.31
CA CYS A 423 -17.14 20.45 10.21
C CYS A 423 -18.24 20.32 11.28
N LEU A 424 -18.54 21.41 12.00
CA LEU A 424 -19.56 21.39 13.06
C LEU A 424 -20.95 21.08 12.51
N GLN A 425 -21.30 21.67 11.36
CA GLN A 425 -22.57 21.43 10.66
C GLN A 425 -22.73 19.98 10.20
N THR A 426 -21.64 19.23 10.05
CA THR A 426 -21.66 17.81 9.68
C THR A 426 -21.64 16.91 10.91
N LEU A 427 -20.71 17.14 11.85
CA LEU A 427 -20.51 16.24 12.99
C LEU A 427 -21.68 16.30 13.99
N GLN A 428 -22.30 17.47 14.19
CA GLN A 428 -23.41 17.59 15.15
C GLN A 428 -24.66 16.81 14.73
N PRO A 429 -25.20 16.94 13.49
CA PRO A 429 -26.28 16.06 13.04
C PRO A 429 -25.89 14.58 12.98
N ALA A 430 -24.65 14.28 12.57
CA ALA A 430 -24.15 12.90 12.53
C ALA A 430 -24.16 12.25 13.91
N PHE A 431 -23.94 13.00 14.99
CA PHE A 431 -24.00 12.49 16.36
C PHE A 431 -25.41 12.04 16.75
N SER A 432 -26.44 12.81 16.39
CA SER A 432 -27.83 12.41 16.61
C SER A 432 -28.17 11.17 15.79
N VAL A 433 -27.77 11.13 14.51
CA VAL A 433 -27.97 9.96 13.64
C VAL A 433 -27.26 8.72 14.18
N PHE A 434 -26.03 8.88 14.69
CA PHE A 434 -25.28 7.80 15.32
C PHE A 434 -26.06 7.20 16.49
N HIS A 435 -26.56 8.02 17.40
CA HIS A 435 -27.34 7.51 18.53
C HIS A 435 -28.66 6.88 18.10
N ASP A 436 -29.35 7.47 17.12
CA ASP A 436 -30.63 6.95 16.63
C ASP A 436 -30.50 5.58 15.94
N LEU A 437 -29.38 5.32 15.27
CA LEU A 437 -29.15 4.09 14.50
C LEU A 437 -28.35 3.04 15.26
N MET A 438 -27.31 3.44 15.99
CA MET A 438 -26.29 2.53 16.51
C MET A 438 -26.45 2.16 17.98
N THR A 439 -27.21 2.92 18.78
CA THR A 439 -27.40 2.65 20.22
C THR A 439 -27.80 1.19 20.52
N PRO A 440 -28.72 0.54 19.78
CA PRO A 440 -29.08 -0.86 20.02
C PRO A 440 -27.94 -1.86 19.81
N SER A 441 -26.97 -1.52 18.96
CA SER A 441 -25.86 -2.40 18.55
C SER A 441 -24.56 -2.14 19.32
N LEU A 442 -24.49 -1.09 20.15
CA LEU A 442 -23.28 -0.78 20.93
C LEU A 442 -22.81 -1.96 21.80
N PRO A 443 -23.67 -2.72 22.50
CA PRO A 443 -23.21 -3.85 23.31
C PRO A 443 -22.53 -4.96 22.51
N SER A 444 -22.98 -5.25 21.29
CA SER A 444 -22.39 -6.30 20.45
C SER A 444 -21.08 -5.87 19.80
N LEU A 445 -20.84 -4.56 19.66
CA LEU A 445 -19.64 -3.98 19.05
C LEU A 445 -18.52 -3.69 20.05
N ALA A 446 -18.80 -3.65 21.35
CA ALA A 446 -17.82 -3.29 22.39
C ALA A 446 -16.54 -4.17 22.38
N ASN A 447 -16.69 -5.51 22.33
CA ASN A 447 -15.54 -6.43 22.28
C ASN A 447 -14.79 -6.35 20.93
N PRO A 448 -15.48 -6.38 19.76
CA PRO A 448 -14.83 -6.11 18.48
C PRO A 448 -13.99 -4.82 18.43
N ILE A 449 -14.47 -3.71 19.00
CA ILE A 449 -13.72 -2.43 19.09
C ILE A 449 -12.43 -2.62 19.88
N GLN A 450 -12.50 -3.27 21.04
CA GLN A 450 -11.33 -3.53 21.86
C GLN A 450 -10.29 -4.39 21.13
N GLN A 451 -10.73 -5.46 20.47
CA GLN A 451 -9.85 -6.35 19.71
C GLN A 451 -9.20 -5.66 18.50
N ALA A 452 -9.96 -4.84 17.77
CA ALA A 452 -9.42 -4.04 16.66
C ALA A 452 -8.39 -3.03 17.18
N THR A 453 -8.71 -2.30 18.24
CA THR A 453 -7.80 -1.32 18.86
C THR A 453 -6.49 -1.99 19.31
N GLN A 454 -6.57 -3.13 20.01
CA GLN A 454 -5.38 -3.88 20.45
C GLN A 454 -4.52 -4.39 19.29
N ALA A 455 -5.11 -4.69 18.14
CA ALA A 455 -4.39 -5.14 16.96
C ALA A 455 -3.75 -3.99 16.14
N ILE A 456 -4.33 -2.79 16.21
CA ILE A 456 -3.86 -1.62 15.45
C ILE A 456 -2.72 -0.89 16.18
N LEU A 457 -2.81 -0.74 17.51
CA LEU A 457 -1.81 0.02 18.27
C LEU A 457 -0.36 -0.44 18.03
N PRO A 458 -0.03 -1.74 17.97
CA PRO A 458 1.33 -2.20 17.70
C PRO A 458 1.83 -1.95 16.28
N LEU A 459 0.95 -1.58 15.34
CA LEU A 459 1.34 -1.21 13.98
C LEU A 459 2.00 0.16 13.91
N ASP A 460 1.87 0.99 14.96
CA ASP A 460 2.48 2.32 15.07
C ASP A 460 2.18 3.21 13.84
N ILE A 461 0.90 3.23 13.43
CA ILE A 461 0.46 3.98 12.25
C ILE A 461 0.52 5.47 12.59
N GLY A 462 1.37 6.20 11.86
CA GLY A 462 1.58 7.63 12.07
C GLY A 462 1.38 8.46 10.80
N PHE A 463 0.88 9.68 10.98
CA PHE A 463 0.95 10.74 9.99
C PHE A 463 2.29 11.45 10.10
N ILE A 464 2.97 11.65 8.98
CA ILE A 464 4.32 12.22 8.91
C ILE A 464 4.29 13.50 8.09
N GLN A 465 5.05 14.51 8.51
CA GLN A 465 5.38 15.70 7.71
C GLN A 465 6.83 16.11 7.90
N TRP A 466 7.41 16.68 6.84
CA TRP A 466 8.66 17.42 6.91
C TRP A 466 8.34 18.89 7.13
N ALA A 467 8.99 19.53 8.10
CA ALA A 467 8.69 20.91 8.45
C ALA A 467 9.91 21.67 8.97
N THR A 468 9.83 22.99 8.84
CA THR A 468 10.72 23.92 9.54
C THR A 468 9.87 24.76 10.49
N ILE A 469 10.17 24.67 11.78
CA ILE A 469 9.47 25.40 12.83
C ILE A 469 10.52 26.18 13.61
N ASN A 470 10.32 27.49 13.76
CA ASN A 470 11.28 28.38 14.43
C ASN A 470 12.72 28.24 13.88
N GLY A 471 12.84 28.08 12.56
CA GLY A 471 14.13 27.90 11.88
C GLY A 471 14.81 26.55 12.12
N THR A 472 14.12 25.59 12.72
CA THR A 472 14.63 24.22 12.93
C THR A 472 13.91 23.24 12.03
N ASP A 473 14.69 22.57 11.19
CA ASP A 473 14.25 21.49 10.30
C ASP A 473 14.00 20.21 11.11
N GLN A 474 12.82 19.60 10.94
CA GLN A 474 12.44 18.42 11.71
C GLN A 474 11.38 17.56 11.01
N VAL A 475 11.28 16.32 11.49
CA VAL A 475 10.20 15.39 11.14
C VAL A 475 9.11 15.48 12.18
N LEU A 476 7.91 15.84 11.74
CA LEU A 476 6.72 15.79 12.57
C LEU A 476 6.06 14.42 12.41
N THR A 477 5.69 13.82 13.53
CA THR A 477 4.94 12.57 13.58
C THR A 477 3.71 12.73 14.48
N GLN A 478 2.62 12.09 14.10
CA GLN A 478 1.37 12.08 14.86
C GLN A 478 0.73 10.69 14.74
N PRO A 479 0.57 9.93 15.84
CA PRO A 479 -0.15 8.67 15.81
C PRO A 479 -1.57 8.86 15.27
N MET A 480 -2.00 8.00 14.34
CA MET A 480 -3.34 8.07 13.77
C MET A 480 -4.39 7.69 14.80
N VAL A 481 -4.11 6.69 15.64
CA VAL A 481 -5.03 6.20 16.68
C VAL A 481 -4.32 6.12 18.02
N SER A 482 -4.97 6.58 19.08
CA SER A 482 -4.51 6.48 20.47
C SER A 482 -5.54 5.75 21.33
N SER A 483 -5.07 5.06 22.37
CA SER A 483 -5.91 4.43 23.40
C SER A 483 -5.28 4.62 24.78
N PRO A 484 -5.99 5.19 25.78
CA PRO A 484 -7.36 5.71 25.69
C PRO A 484 -7.48 6.92 24.74
N TYR A 485 -8.70 7.20 24.26
CA TYR A 485 -8.97 8.37 23.42
C TYR A 485 -8.74 9.66 24.21
N VAL A 486 -7.60 10.30 23.98
CA VAL A 486 -7.19 11.56 24.63
C VAL A 486 -6.88 12.68 23.65
N ASP A 487 -6.60 12.31 22.39
CA ASP A 487 -6.27 13.24 21.32
C ASP A 487 -7.42 13.29 20.30
N PRO A 488 -8.01 14.48 20.04
CA PRO A 488 -9.03 14.65 19.00
C PRO A 488 -8.60 14.13 17.62
N TRP A 489 -7.30 14.14 17.29
CA TRP A 489 -6.78 13.59 16.04
C TRP A 489 -7.09 12.09 15.87
N SER A 490 -7.22 11.35 16.97
CA SER A 490 -7.60 9.93 16.89
C SER A 490 -8.99 9.72 16.29
N PHE A 491 -9.88 10.71 16.33
CA PHE A 491 -11.16 10.64 15.61
C PHE A 491 -10.91 10.62 14.10
N VAL A 492 -10.03 11.49 13.61
CA VAL A 492 -9.62 11.53 12.20
C VAL A 492 -8.96 10.21 11.79
N GLY A 493 -8.07 9.65 12.62
CA GLY A 493 -7.44 8.38 12.27
C GLY A 493 -8.34 7.14 12.34
N TRP A 494 -9.46 7.18 13.05
CA TRP A 494 -10.49 6.13 12.93
C TRP A 494 -11.37 6.32 11.68
N MET A 495 -11.46 7.54 11.14
CA MET A 495 -12.21 7.79 9.89
C MET A 495 -11.46 7.34 8.64
N THR A 496 -10.13 7.45 8.65
CA THR A 496 -9.22 7.21 7.53
C THR A 496 -8.59 5.83 7.62
#